data_AF-A0A969ZTP7-F1
#
_entry.id   AF-A0A969ZTP7-F1
#
_cell.length_a   1.000
_cell.length_b   1.000
_cell.length_c   1.000
_cell.angle_alpha   90.00
_cell.angle_beta   90.00
_cell.angle_gamma   90.00
#
_symmetry.space_group_name_H-M   'P 1'
#
loop_
_entity.id
_entity.type
_entity.pdbx_description
1 polymer ?
#
loop_
_entity_poly.entity_id
_entity_poly.type
_entity_poly.pdbx_seq_one_letter_code
_entity_poly.pdbx_strand_id
1 'polypeptide(L)'
;MKPHIHGISLNPLKCTGCTNCIKPCPTEAIRVKNGKAKIIEEKCIHCGTCLHVCPFNAFTGITHDLKDISQYPYKIALVDPALYSQFSESITPSKIIDTIIDYGFDDVYDLSMGSHIITEFTKNYIEKNPGLSVISSVCPAILRLIQLRFHGLIKNILPIISPAEIVASIIRKKAIKELNLSDREIGIFYISPCTAQIFNFQYP
;
A
#
# COMPACT_ATOMS: atom_id res chain seq x y z
N MET A 1 18.56 -3.41 14.33
CA MET A 1 17.43 -3.88 13.49
C MET A 1 16.34 -2.82 13.57
N LYS A 2 15.88 -2.27 12.43
CA LYS A 2 14.71 -1.37 12.44
C LYS A 2 13.50 -2.19 12.92
N PRO A 3 12.63 -1.64 13.80
CA PRO A 3 11.46 -2.37 14.27
C PRO A 3 10.56 -2.74 13.08
N HIS A 4 10.20 -4.02 12.98
CA HIS A 4 9.23 -4.49 11.99
C HIS A 4 7.88 -3.83 12.30
N ILE A 5 7.41 -2.92 11.44
CA ILE A 5 6.08 -2.33 11.60
C ILE A 5 5.07 -3.30 11.00
N HIS A 6 4.20 -3.83 11.85
CA HIS A 6 3.13 -4.71 11.41
C HIS A 6 1.96 -3.89 10.85
N GLY A 7 1.71 -3.89 9.54
CA GLY A 7 0.69 -3.02 8.90
C GLY A 7 -0.77 -3.17 9.34
N ILE A 8 -1.10 -4.08 10.26
CA ILE A 8 -2.44 -4.28 10.81
C ILE A 8 -2.36 -4.24 12.34
N SER A 9 -3.27 -3.52 12.99
CA SER A 9 -3.40 -3.50 14.44
C SER A 9 -4.73 -4.11 14.87
N LEU A 10 -4.77 -4.69 16.08
CA LEU A 10 -5.98 -5.22 16.71
C LEU A 10 -6.24 -4.45 18.01
N ASN A 11 -7.45 -3.91 18.16
CA ASN A 11 -7.95 -3.38 19.41
C ASN A 11 -8.62 -4.49 20.25
N PRO A 12 -8.02 -4.93 21.37
CA PRO A 12 -8.57 -6.01 22.19
C PRO A 12 -9.88 -5.66 22.88
N LEU A 13 -10.16 -4.37 23.11
CA LEU A 13 -11.40 -3.91 23.74
C LEU A 13 -12.60 -4.10 22.82
N LYS A 14 -12.41 -3.92 21.51
CA LYS A 14 -13.45 -4.15 20.49
C LYS A 14 -13.60 -5.62 20.09
N CYS A 15 -12.56 -6.43 20.28
CA CYS A 15 -12.58 -7.84 19.87
C CYS A 15 -13.45 -8.69 20.80
N THR A 16 -14.44 -9.40 20.26
CA THR A 16 -15.32 -10.31 21.02
C THR A 16 -14.92 -11.79 20.92
N GLY A 17 -13.91 -12.11 20.12
CA GLY A 17 -13.50 -13.50 19.90
C GLY A 17 -14.43 -14.32 19.00
N CYS A 18 -15.34 -13.69 18.25
CA CYS A 18 -16.32 -14.34 17.37
C CYS A 18 -15.76 -15.20 16.22
N THR A 19 -14.45 -15.29 16.04
CA THR A 19 -13.75 -16.14 15.06
C THR A 19 -13.97 -15.83 13.57
N ASN A 20 -14.83 -14.86 13.20
CA ASN A 20 -15.11 -14.49 11.80
C ASN A 20 -13.86 -14.16 10.97
N CYS A 21 -12.79 -13.69 11.61
CA CYS A 21 -11.53 -13.36 10.96
C CYS A 21 -10.62 -14.56 10.66
N ILE A 22 -10.87 -15.75 11.25
CA ILE A 22 -10.00 -16.92 11.10
C ILE A 22 -10.12 -17.50 9.69
N LYS A 23 -11.31 -17.95 9.29
CA LYS A 23 -11.54 -18.67 8.04
C LYS A 23 -11.17 -17.86 6.77
N PRO A 24 -11.47 -16.54 6.70
CA PRO A 24 -11.10 -15.73 5.53
C PRO A 24 -9.60 -15.41 5.42
N CYS A 25 -8.81 -15.64 6.46
CA CYS A 25 -7.38 -15.33 6.43
C CYS A 25 -6.64 -16.31 5.50
N PRO A 26 -6.09 -15.85 4.34
CA PRO A 26 -5.54 -16.75 3.32
C PRO A 26 -4.29 -17.49 3.81
N THR A 27 -3.62 -16.97 4.82
CA THR A 27 -2.43 -17.55 5.42
C THR A 27 -2.63 -18.14 6.80
N GLU A 28 -3.89 -18.24 7.26
CA GLU A 28 -4.24 -18.74 8.59
C GLU A 28 -3.42 -18.05 9.69
N ALA A 29 -3.15 -16.75 9.53
CA ALA A 29 -2.33 -15.97 10.43
C ALA A 29 -3.07 -15.58 11.73
N ILE A 30 -4.35 -15.92 11.88
CA ILE A 30 -5.15 -15.49 13.03
C ILE A 30 -5.50 -16.69 13.91
N ARG A 31 -5.37 -16.53 15.23
CA ARG A 31 -5.83 -17.47 16.26
C ARG A 31 -6.70 -16.72 17.26
N VAL A 32 -7.64 -17.42 17.90
CA VAL A 32 -8.38 -16.88 19.04
C VAL A 32 -7.93 -17.62 20.29
N LYS A 33 -7.44 -16.88 21.29
CA LYS A 33 -7.01 -17.40 22.59
C LYS A 33 -7.57 -16.49 23.67
N ASN A 34 -8.12 -17.08 24.74
CA ASN A 34 -8.74 -16.33 25.85
C ASN A 34 -9.80 -15.32 25.36
N GLY A 35 -10.65 -15.74 24.41
CA GLY A 35 -11.71 -14.90 23.86
C GLY A 35 -11.26 -13.72 22.99
N LYS A 36 -9.98 -13.64 22.62
CA LYS A 36 -9.44 -12.55 21.79
C LYS A 36 -8.66 -13.08 20.60
N ALA A 37 -8.79 -12.41 19.47
CA ALA A 37 -7.96 -12.67 18.30
C ALA A 37 -6.50 -12.30 18.60
N LYS A 38 -5.58 -12.99 17.95
CA LYS A 38 -4.15 -12.68 17.90
C LYS A 38 -3.65 -12.94 16.49
N ILE A 39 -2.83 -12.02 15.97
CA ILE A 39 -2.17 -12.16 14.68
C ILE A 39 -0.81 -12.82 14.91
N ILE A 40 -0.50 -13.83 14.12
CA ILE A 40 0.82 -14.45 14.00
C ILE A 40 1.53 -13.66 12.90
N GLU A 41 2.36 -12.70 13.29
CA GLU A 41 2.94 -11.71 12.37
C GLU A 41 3.76 -12.38 11.26
N GLU A 42 4.46 -13.46 11.56
CA GLU A 42 5.32 -14.19 10.62
C GLU A 42 4.53 -14.81 9.46
N LYS A 43 3.23 -15.09 9.68
CA LYS A 43 2.34 -15.64 8.66
C LYS A 43 1.51 -14.58 7.94
N CYS A 44 1.40 -13.38 8.51
CA CYS A 44 0.53 -12.35 7.99
C CYS A 44 1.13 -11.75 6.71
N ILE A 45 0.27 -11.56 5.70
CA ILE A 45 0.63 -10.92 4.42
C ILE A 45 0.05 -9.50 4.32
N HIS A 46 -0.46 -8.95 5.43
CA HIS A 46 -0.99 -7.59 5.52
C HIS A 46 -2.14 -7.24 4.56
N CYS A 47 -2.84 -8.24 4.02
CA CYS A 47 -3.86 -8.08 2.98
C CYS A 47 -5.17 -7.38 3.43
N GLY A 48 -5.32 -7.11 4.72
CA GLY A 48 -6.48 -6.36 5.23
C GLY A 48 -7.79 -7.15 5.32
N THR A 49 -7.85 -8.42 4.88
CA THR A 49 -9.11 -9.21 4.88
C THR A 49 -9.78 -9.25 6.26
N CYS A 50 -9.01 -9.30 7.34
CA CYS A 50 -9.54 -9.29 8.71
C CYS A 50 -10.24 -7.97 9.09
N LEU A 51 -9.85 -6.83 8.50
CA LEU A 51 -10.53 -5.54 8.71
C LEU A 51 -11.94 -5.60 8.13
N HIS A 52 -12.07 -6.10 6.89
CA HIS A 52 -13.34 -6.14 6.17
C HIS A 52 -14.36 -7.11 6.78
N VAL A 53 -13.93 -8.26 7.31
CA VAL A 53 -14.84 -9.28 7.84
C VAL A 53 -15.17 -9.12 9.32
N CYS A 54 -14.53 -8.18 10.02
CA CYS A 54 -14.75 -8.01 11.45
C CYS A 54 -15.99 -7.16 11.73
N PRO A 55 -17.08 -7.72 12.27
CA PRO A 55 -18.30 -6.95 12.51
C PRO A 55 -18.17 -5.94 13.66
N PHE A 56 -17.07 -6.01 14.43
CA PHE A 56 -16.81 -5.14 15.57
C PHE A 56 -15.75 -4.07 15.29
N ASN A 57 -15.25 -3.98 14.04
CA ASN A 57 -14.17 -3.07 13.65
C ASN A 57 -12.98 -3.11 14.62
N ALA A 58 -12.62 -4.33 15.03
CA ALA A 58 -11.55 -4.57 15.99
C ALA A 58 -10.17 -4.49 15.33
N PHE A 59 -10.06 -4.72 14.02
CA PHE A 59 -8.83 -4.56 13.27
C PHE A 59 -8.78 -3.20 12.58
N THR A 60 -7.60 -2.59 12.51
CA THR A 60 -7.34 -1.34 11.79
C THR A 60 -6.03 -1.43 11.01
N GLY A 61 -5.89 -0.64 9.95
CA GLY A 61 -4.60 -0.48 9.27
C GLY A 61 -3.67 0.40 10.09
N ILE A 62 -2.38 0.09 10.12
CA ILE A 62 -1.38 1.03 10.61
C ILE A 62 -1.04 1.99 9.46
N THR A 63 -1.09 3.28 9.74
CA THR A 63 -0.83 4.37 8.80
C THR A 63 -0.02 5.46 9.50
N HIS A 64 0.58 6.36 8.73
CA HIS A 64 1.18 7.58 9.27
C HIS A 64 0.08 8.54 9.74
N ASP A 65 0.39 9.39 10.73
CA ASP A 65 -0.58 10.39 11.17
C ASP A 65 -0.62 11.51 10.13
N LEU A 66 -1.80 12.05 9.88
CA LEU A 66 -1.97 13.13 8.92
C LEU A 66 -1.22 14.40 9.35
N LYS A 67 -0.90 14.55 10.65
CA LYS A 67 -0.04 15.62 11.16
C LYS A 67 1.40 15.53 10.64
N ASP A 68 1.85 14.36 10.19
CA ASP A 68 3.22 14.18 9.70
C ASP A 68 3.50 15.01 8.45
N ILE A 69 2.47 15.46 7.72
CA ILE A 69 2.63 16.34 6.57
C ILE A 69 3.23 17.70 6.95
N SER A 70 3.00 18.20 8.16
CA SER A 70 3.49 19.51 8.59
C SER A 70 5.01 19.54 8.79
N GLN A 71 5.68 18.38 8.74
CA GLN A 71 7.13 18.27 8.84
C GLN A 71 7.84 18.70 7.55
N TYR A 72 7.10 18.83 6.44
CA TYR A 72 7.65 19.12 5.12
C TYR A 72 7.16 20.48 4.60
N PRO A 73 8.07 21.36 4.15
CA PRO A 73 7.71 22.58 3.44
C PRO A 73 6.84 22.31 2.21
N TYR A 74 7.22 21.33 1.38
CA TYR A 74 6.50 20.96 0.18
C TYR A 74 5.90 19.55 0.29
N LYS A 75 4.59 19.45 0.13
CA LYS A 75 3.78 18.29 0.51
C LYS A 75 3.03 17.79 -0.71
N ILE A 76 3.34 16.57 -1.13
CA ILE A 76 2.76 15.96 -2.32
C ILE A 76 1.93 14.76 -1.89
N ALA A 77 0.66 14.73 -2.30
CA ALA A 77 -0.17 13.54 -2.19
C ALA A 77 -0.01 12.70 -3.46
N LEU A 78 0.36 11.43 -3.28
CA LEU A 78 0.29 10.42 -4.34
C LEU A 78 -0.96 9.57 -4.07
N VAL A 79 -1.92 9.58 -5.00
CA VAL A 79 -3.23 8.96 -4.79
C VAL A 79 -3.35 7.66 -5.58
N ASP A 80 -3.83 6.61 -4.91
CA ASP A 80 -4.25 5.38 -5.57
C ASP A 80 -5.59 5.58 -6.32
N PRO A 81 -5.72 5.18 -7.60
CA PRO A 81 -6.98 5.27 -8.34
C PRO A 81 -8.15 4.54 -7.65
N ALA A 82 -7.88 3.50 -6.87
CA ALA A 82 -8.89 2.80 -6.09
C ALA A 82 -9.48 3.67 -4.95
N LEU A 83 -8.90 4.83 -4.67
CA LEU A 83 -9.47 5.81 -3.76
C LEU A 83 -10.82 6.33 -4.29
N TYR A 84 -10.89 6.69 -5.57
CA TYR A 84 -12.08 7.35 -6.13
C TYR A 84 -13.31 6.43 -6.13
N SER A 85 -13.11 5.12 -6.29
CA SER A 85 -14.21 4.15 -6.31
C SER A 85 -14.85 3.90 -4.94
N GLN A 86 -14.28 4.44 -3.86
CA GLN A 86 -14.86 4.33 -2.51
C GLN A 86 -15.90 5.42 -2.23
N PHE A 87 -16.07 6.38 -3.12
CA PHE A 87 -17.03 7.48 -2.99
C PHE A 87 -18.27 7.22 -3.82
N SER A 88 -19.38 7.86 -3.47
CA SER A 88 -20.61 7.83 -4.27
C SER A 88 -20.42 8.53 -5.61
N GLU A 89 -21.24 8.18 -6.61
CA GLU A 89 -21.21 8.79 -7.95
C GLU A 89 -21.38 10.32 -7.95
N SER A 90 -21.96 10.88 -6.88
CA SER A 90 -22.10 12.32 -6.68
C SER A 90 -20.78 13.05 -6.39
N ILE A 91 -19.69 12.32 -6.13
CA ILE A 91 -18.38 12.86 -5.80
C ILE A 91 -17.43 12.57 -6.96
N THR A 92 -16.98 13.61 -7.65
CA THR A 92 -16.04 13.48 -8.77
C THR A 92 -14.60 13.37 -8.29
N PRO A 93 -13.69 12.73 -9.06
CA PRO A 93 -12.26 12.70 -8.75
C PRO A 93 -11.66 14.09 -8.54
N SER A 94 -12.04 15.08 -9.35
CA SER A 94 -11.58 16.47 -9.19
C SER A 94 -11.95 17.03 -7.82
N LYS A 95 -13.17 16.79 -7.34
CA LYS A 95 -13.60 17.26 -6.01
C LYS A 95 -12.77 16.63 -4.88
N ILE A 96 -12.39 15.36 -5.03
CA ILE A 96 -11.51 14.67 -4.08
C ILE A 96 -10.12 15.30 -4.09
N ILE A 97 -9.55 15.56 -5.27
CA ILE A 97 -8.25 16.22 -5.44
C ILE A 97 -8.27 17.63 -4.84
N ASP A 98 -9.28 18.44 -5.15
CA ASP A 98 -9.44 19.80 -4.62
C ASP A 98 -9.50 19.77 -3.09
N THR A 99 -10.22 18.81 -2.51
CA THR A 99 -10.30 18.65 -1.05
C THR A 99 -8.94 18.29 -0.42
N ILE A 100 -8.11 17.50 -1.12
CA ILE A 100 -6.76 17.15 -0.65
C ILE A 100 -5.85 18.39 -0.68
N ILE A 101 -5.95 19.22 -1.72
CA ILE A 101 -5.24 20.51 -1.78
C ILE A 101 -5.72 21.45 -0.65
N ASP A 102 -7.04 21.63 -0.50
CA ASP A 102 -7.64 22.47 0.54
C ASP A 102 -7.23 22.05 1.95
N TYR A 103 -6.99 20.75 2.16
CA TYR A 103 -6.51 20.22 3.43
C TYR A 103 -5.05 20.63 3.74
N GLY A 104 -4.27 21.00 2.73
CA GLY A 104 -2.93 21.53 2.88
C GLY A 104 -1.83 20.77 2.14
N PHE A 105 -2.15 19.97 1.12
CA PHE A 105 -1.15 19.48 0.18
C PHE A 105 -0.88 20.53 -0.90
N ASP A 106 0.38 20.65 -1.34
CA ASP A 106 0.79 21.61 -2.36
C ASP A 106 0.55 21.06 -3.78
N ASP A 107 0.64 19.74 -3.95
CA ASP A 107 0.39 19.02 -5.21
C ASP A 107 -0.30 17.67 -4.96
N VAL A 108 -1.08 17.24 -5.94
CA VAL A 108 -1.68 15.90 -5.98
C VAL A 108 -1.36 15.22 -7.31
N TYR A 109 -0.83 14.01 -7.23
CA TYR A 109 -0.55 13.17 -8.40
C TYR A 109 -1.28 11.84 -8.28
N ASP A 110 -1.72 11.33 -9.43
CA ASP A 110 -2.37 10.04 -9.53
C ASP A 110 -1.37 8.94 -9.90
N LEU A 111 -1.44 7.80 -9.21
CA LEU A 111 -0.54 6.67 -9.47
C LEU A 111 -0.65 6.11 -10.91
N SER A 112 -1.80 6.29 -11.57
CA SER A 112 -2.02 5.87 -12.95
C SER A 112 -1.05 6.52 -13.93
N MET A 113 -0.42 7.65 -13.59
CA MET A 113 0.62 8.26 -14.42
C MET A 113 1.82 7.32 -14.67
N GLY A 114 2.09 6.41 -13.73
CA GLY A 114 3.15 5.40 -13.85
C GLY A 114 2.75 4.15 -14.64
N SER A 115 1.48 4.00 -15.01
CA SER A 115 0.95 2.76 -15.62
C SER A 115 1.67 2.42 -16.92
N HIS A 116 1.91 3.40 -17.79
CA HIS A 116 2.62 3.22 -19.06
C HIS A 116 4.02 2.63 -18.88
N ILE A 117 4.75 3.09 -17.86
CA ILE A 117 6.11 2.62 -17.56
C ILE A 117 6.08 1.14 -17.19
N ILE A 118 5.16 0.75 -16.31
CA ILE A 118 5.00 -0.64 -15.89
C ILE A 118 4.57 -1.51 -17.07
N THR A 119 3.61 -1.05 -17.87
CA THR A 119 3.11 -1.79 -19.03
C THR A 119 4.20 -2.02 -20.07
N GLU A 120 4.98 -0.99 -20.40
CA GLU A 120 6.08 -1.09 -21.36
C GLU A 120 7.18 -2.03 -20.85
N PHE A 121 7.58 -1.88 -19.59
CA PHE A 121 8.55 -2.78 -18.97
C PHE A 121 8.07 -4.23 -18.98
N THR A 122 6.80 -4.46 -18.60
CA THR A 122 6.19 -5.80 -18.56
C THR A 122 6.19 -6.44 -19.93
N LYS A 123 5.79 -5.69 -20.97
CA LYS A 123 5.77 -6.17 -22.35
C LYS A 123 7.17 -6.58 -22.81
N ASN A 124 8.16 -5.69 -22.65
CA ASN A 124 9.55 -5.95 -23.03
C ASN A 124 10.13 -7.14 -22.26
N TYR A 125 9.75 -7.32 -21.00
CA TYR A 125 10.19 -8.44 -20.18
C TYR A 125 9.61 -9.77 -20.67
N ILE A 126 8.32 -9.82 -21.00
CA ILE A 126 7.66 -11.02 -21.55
C ILE A 126 8.28 -11.40 -22.90
N GLU A 127 8.48 -10.44 -23.80
CA GLU A 127 9.07 -10.69 -25.13
C GLU A 127 10.49 -11.26 -25.04
N LYS A 128 11.30 -10.80 -24.09
CA LYS A 128 12.67 -11.29 -23.85
C LYS A 128 12.72 -12.64 -23.14
N ASN A 129 11.63 -13.08 -22.51
CA ASN A 129 11.57 -14.32 -21.73
C ASN A 129 10.42 -15.22 -22.21
N PRO A 130 10.47 -15.69 -23.48
CA PRO A 130 9.41 -16.52 -24.02
C PRO A 130 9.23 -17.81 -23.20
N GLY A 131 7.98 -18.14 -22.88
CA GLY A 131 7.62 -19.31 -22.08
C GLY A 131 7.68 -19.13 -20.55
N LEU A 132 8.16 -17.97 -20.05
CA LEU A 132 8.08 -17.65 -18.63
C LEU A 132 6.70 -17.06 -18.29
N SER A 133 5.97 -17.67 -17.36
CA SER A 133 4.78 -17.06 -16.78
C SER A 133 5.19 -15.94 -15.82
N VAL A 134 4.85 -14.69 -16.14
CA VAL A 134 5.23 -13.52 -15.35
C VAL A 134 4.13 -13.16 -14.35
N ILE A 135 4.52 -12.94 -13.10
CA ILE A 135 3.66 -12.50 -11.99
C ILE A 135 3.93 -11.02 -11.74
N SER A 136 2.88 -10.21 -11.67
CA SER A 136 3.01 -8.79 -11.34
C SER A 136 3.64 -8.56 -9.96
N SER A 137 4.53 -7.59 -9.85
CA SER A 137 5.16 -7.17 -8.59
C SER A 137 4.41 -6.07 -7.83
N VAL A 138 3.22 -5.68 -8.30
CA VAL A 138 2.52 -4.49 -7.76
C VAL A 138 1.92 -4.72 -6.38
N CYS A 139 1.44 -5.94 -6.07
CA CYS A 139 0.73 -6.21 -4.83
C CYS A 139 1.67 -6.74 -3.72
N PRO A 140 1.99 -5.95 -2.67
CA PRO A 140 2.84 -6.39 -1.56
C PRO A 140 2.33 -7.66 -0.86
N ALA A 141 1.01 -7.81 -0.73
CA ALA A 141 0.43 -9.00 -0.10
C ALA A 141 0.72 -10.27 -0.90
N ILE A 142 0.69 -10.20 -2.24
CA ILE A 142 1.02 -11.32 -3.11
C ILE A 142 2.52 -11.61 -3.08
N LEU A 143 3.36 -10.57 -3.11
CA LEU A 143 4.82 -10.74 -2.97
C LEU A 143 5.16 -11.44 -1.66
N ARG A 144 4.59 -10.98 -0.55
CA ARG A 144 4.79 -11.60 0.77
C ARG A 144 4.25 -13.03 0.82
N LEU A 145 3.11 -13.29 0.18
CA LEU A 145 2.56 -14.65 0.08
C LEU A 145 3.50 -15.60 -0.67
N ILE A 146 4.06 -15.15 -1.80
CA ILE A 146 5.04 -15.92 -2.58
C ILE A 146 6.28 -16.19 -1.74
N GLN A 147 6.82 -15.16 -1.09
CA GLN A 147 7.98 -15.26 -0.21
C GLN A 147 7.77 -16.20 0.99
N LEU A 148 6.54 -16.34 1.50
CA LEU A 148 6.26 -17.19 2.66
C LEU A 148 5.89 -18.63 2.29
N ARG A 149 5.18 -18.83 1.19
CA ARG A 149 4.53 -20.13 0.87
C ARG A 149 4.89 -20.70 -0.50
N PHE A 150 5.31 -19.88 -1.45
CA PHE A 150 5.48 -20.30 -2.86
C PHE A 150 6.84 -19.90 -3.41
N HIS A 151 7.92 -20.16 -2.66
CA HIS A 151 9.30 -19.77 -3.01
C HIS A 151 9.71 -20.12 -4.45
N GLY A 152 9.21 -21.23 -5.02
CA GLY A 152 9.49 -21.62 -6.41
C GLY A 152 8.99 -20.62 -7.46
N LEU A 153 8.05 -19.75 -7.11
CA LEU A 153 7.50 -18.70 -7.97
C LEU A 153 8.26 -17.37 -7.86
N ILE A 154 9.30 -17.26 -7.02
CA ILE A 154 10.06 -16.01 -6.87
C ILE A 154 10.65 -15.57 -8.21
N LYS A 155 11.17 -16.51 -9.01
CA LYS A 155 11.71 -16.25 -10.35
C LYS A 155 10.67 -15.79 -11.38
N ASN A 156 9.39 -15.97 -11.08
CA ASN A 156 8.29 -15.56 -11.95
C ASN A 156 7.86 -14.12 -11.65
N ILE A 157 8.29 -13.52 -10.54
CA ILE A 157 7.96 -12.13 -10.18
C ILE A 157 8.65 -11.19 -11.17
N LEU A 158 7.87 -10.26 -11.73
CA LEU A 158 8.38 -9.21 -12.59
C LEU A 158 9.41 -8.36 -11.82
N PRO A 159 10.67 -8.23 -12.30
CA PRO A 159 11.73 -7.56 -11.56
C PRO A 159 11.67 -6.04 -11.75
N ILE A 160 10.59 -5.44 -11.25
CA ILE A 160 10.38 -3.99 -11.23
C ILE A 160 9.86 -3.57 -9.85
N ILE A 161 10.39 -2.44 -9.36
CA ILE A 161 9.93 -1.80 -8.12
C ILE A 161 8.47 -1.37 -8.23
N SER A 162 7.84 -1.07 -7.10
CA SER A 162 6.41 -0.76 -7.08
C SER A 162 6.09 0.49 -7.92
N PRO A 163 4.90 0.58 -8.55
CA PRO A 163 4.50 1.78 -9.28
C PRO A 163 4.57 3.04 -8.41
N ALA A 164 4.27 2.90 -7.11
CA ALA A 164 4.29 4.01 -6.17
C ALA A 164 5.70 4.56 -5.98
N GLU A 165 6.71 3.70 -5.89
CA GLU A 165 8.11 4.13 -5.82
C GLU A 165 8.59 4.77 -7.12
N ILE A 166 8.23 4.21 -8.28
CA ILE A 166 8.59 4.78 -9.58
C ILE A 166 8.02 6.20 -9.71
N VAL A 167 6.72 6.34 -9.46
CA VAL A 167 6.03 7.62 -9.59
C VAL A 167 6.54 8.62 -8.55
N ALA A 168 6.71 8.21 -7.30
CA ALA A 168 7.30 9.07 -6.27
C ALA A 168 8.71 9.55 -6.65
N SER A 169 9.55 8.68 -7.23
CA SER A 169 10.89 9.05 -7.71
C SER A 169 10.84 10.08 -8.84
N ILE A 170 9.91 9.92 -9.78
CA ILE A 170 9.71 10.85 -10.90
C ILE A 170 9.23 12.21 -10.39
N ILE A 171 8.20 12.24 -9.55
CA ILE A 171 7.62 13.47 -9.02
C ILE A 171 8.65 14.23 -8.17
N ARG A 172 9.40 13.51 -7.33
CA ARG A 172 10.48 14.10 -6.51
C ARG A 172 11.53 14.79 -7.36
N LYS A 173 12.03 14.11 -8.41
CA LYS A 173 13.00 14.70 -9.34
C LYS A 173 12.45 15.92 -10.06
N LYS A 174 11.18 15.88 -10.46
CA LYS A 174 10.47 17.00 -11.08
C LYS A 174 10.41 18.20 -10.13
N ALA A 175 9.96 18.00 -8.90
CA ALA A 175 9.85 19.06 -7.88
C ALA A 175 11.22 19.68 -7.56
N ILE A 176 12.28 18.88 -7.39
CA ILE A 176 13.64 19.40 -7.17
C ILE A 176 14.08 20.31 -8.33
N LYS A 177 13.83 19.89 -9.57
CA LYS A 177 14.27 20.62 -10.76
C LYS A 177 13.46 21.90 -11.01
N GLU A 178 12.14 21.84 -10.84
CA GLU A 178 11.23 22.94 -11.20
C GLU A 178 11.10 23.97 -10.09
N LEU A 179 11.18 23.55 -8.82
CA LEU A 179 10.93 24.40 -7.65
C LEU A 179 12.21 24.75 -6.88
N ASN A 180 13.37 24.23 -7.32
CA ASN A 180 14.67 24.43 -6.68
C ASN A 180 14.69 24.06 -5.18
N LEU A 181 13.88 23.05 -4.81
CA LEU A 181 13.80 22.51 -3.46
C LEU A 181 14.85 21.41 -3.25
N SER A 182 15.33 21.27 -2.02
CA SER A 182 16.15 20.13 -1.61
C SER A 182 15.30 18.89 -1.35
N ASP A 183 15.91 17.71 -1.44
CA ASP A 183 15.24 16.42 -1.24
C ASP A 183 14.54 16.30 0.12
N ARG A 184 15.12 16.92 1.16
CA ARG A 184 14.58 16.89 2.54
C ARG A 184 13.36 17.77 2.74
N GLU A 185 13.13 18.73 1.84
CA GLU A 185 12.01 19.65 1.93
C GLU A 185 10.72 19.07 1.32
N ILE A 186 10.83 17.94 0.61
CA ILE A 186 9.72 17.33 -0.12
C ILE A 186 9.23 16.08 0.62
N GLY A 187 8.00 16.16 1.13
CA GLY A 187 7.25 15.03 1.66
C GLY A 187 6.32 14.46 0.59
N ILE A 188 6.42 13.16 0.31
CA ILE A 188 5.49 12.45 -0.59
C ILE A 188 4.69 11.46 0.25
N PHE A 189 3.38 11.60 0.23
CA PHE A 189 2.45 10.81 1.04
C PHE A 189 1.55 10.00 0.14
N TYR A 190 1.69 8.67 0.21
CA TYR A 190 0.86 7.76 -0.58
C TYR A 190 -0.45 7.46 0.13
N ILE A 191 -1.56 7.86 -0.50
CA ILE A 191 -2.93 7.64 -0.03
C ILE A 191 -3.48 6.42 -0.76
N SER A 192 -3.61 5.30 -0.05
CA SER A 192 -4.07 4.03 -0.61
C SER A 192 -5.06 3.32 0.32
N PRO A 193 -6.07 2.62 -0.22
CA PRO A 193 -6.94 1.75 0.57
C PRO A 193 -6.26 0.47 1.07
N CYS A 194 -5.03 0.19 0.67
CA CYS A 194 -4.37 -1.08 0.95
C CYS A 194 -3.40 -1.00 2.15
N THR A 195 -3.70 -1.74 3.21
CA THR A 195 -2.84 -1.84 4.40
C THR A 195 -1.48 -2.47 4.14
N ALA A 196 -1.35 -3.28 3.10
CA ALA A 196 -0.08 -3.92 2.75
C ALA A 196 0.94 -2.93 2.18
N GLN A 197 0.51 -1.76 1.69
CA GLN A 197 1.40 -0.79 1.06
C GLN A 197 2.42 -0.19 2.04
N ILE A 198 2.10 -0.12 3.34
CA ILE A 198 3.06 0.35 4.34
C ILE A 198 4.33 -0.52 4.39
N PHE A 199 4.23 -1.79 3.98
CA PHE A 199 5.36 -2.70 3.91
C PHE A 199 6.29 -2.40 2.72
N ASN A 200 5.73 -1.99 1.57
CA ASN A 200 6.52 -1.67 0.36
C ASN A 200 7.56 -0.58 0.64
N PHE A 201 7.20 0.48 1.35
CA PHE A 201 8.11 1.62 1.58
C PHE A 201 9.12 1.41 2.70
N GLN A 202 8.98 0.35 3.50
CA GLN A 202 9.90 0.07 4.61
C GLN A 202 11.12 -0.76 4.18
N TYR A 203 11.00 -1.48 3.07
CA TYR A 203 12.05 -2.33 2.51
C TYR A 203 12.18 -2.07 0.99
N PRO A 204 12.64 -0.87 0.59
CA PRO A 204 12.94 -0.56 -0.80
C PRO A 204 14.08 -1.42 -1.34
#